data_AF-A0A645HQ37-F1
#
_entry.id   AF-A0A645HQ37-F1
#
_cell.length_a   1.000
_cell.length_b   1.000
_cell.length_c   1.000
_cell.angle_alpha   90.00
_cell.angle_beta   90.00
_cell.angle_gamma   90.00
#
_symmetry.space_group_name_H-M   'P 1'
#
loop_
_entity.id
_entity.type
_entity.pdbx_description
1 polymer ?
#
loop_
_entity_poly.entity_id
_entity_poly.type
_entity_poly.pdbx_seq_one_letter_code
_entity_poly.pdbx_strand_id
1 'polypeptide(L)' 'MLVDAKEKVRQTMDRLKESHVTEWAVLKGQVRDTLSKHFYEKTRRRPMILPIIQEVE' A
#
# COMPACT_ATOMS: atom_id res chain seq x y z
N MET A 1 1.02 7.53 -13.14
CA MET A 1 1.88 6.46 -12.56
C MET A 1 2.08 6.63 -11.06
N LEU A 2 2.88 7.61 -10.59
CA LEU A 2 3.05 7.81 -9.13
C LEU A 2 1.79 8.36 -8.45
N VAL A 3 1.02 9.21 -9.15
CA VAL A 3 -0.28 9.71 -8.68
C VAL A 3 -1.25 8.54 -8.49
N ASP A 4 -1.38 7.67 -9.50
CA ASP A 4 -2.24 6.48 -9.45
C ASP A 4 -1.82 5.53 -8.32
N ALA A 5 -0.51 5.36 -8.10
CA ALA A 5 0.02 4.54 -7.02
C ALA A 5 -0.33 5.11 -5.64
N LYS A 6 -0.22 6.45 -5.45
CA LYS A 6 -0.66 7.13 -4.23
C LYS A 6 -2.15 6.93 -3.99
N GLU A 7 -2.96 7.08 -5.04
CA GLU A 7 -4.40 6.87 -4.97
C GLU A 7 -4.74 5.44 -4.57
N LYS A 8 -4.00 4.45 -5.13
CA LYS A 8 -4.17 3.04 -4.77
C LYS A 8 -3.86 2.77 -3.30
N VAL A 9 -2.79 3.37 -2.77
CA VAL A 9 -2.45 3.26 -1.35
C VAL A 9 -3.53 3.88 -0.48
N ARG A 10 -4.05 5.05 -0.85
CA ARG A 10 -5.14 5.72 -0.12
C ARG A 10 -6.38 4.82 -0.05
N GLN A 11 -6.82 4.28 -1.19
CA GLN A 11 -7.96 3.35 -1.26
C GLN A 11 -7.75 2.10 -0.40
N THR A 12 -6.56 1.49 -0.46
CA THR A 12 -6.22 0.35 0.39
C THR A 12 -6.28 0.71 1.88
N MET A 13 -5.83 1.91 2.24
CA MET A 13 -5.83 2.37 3.62
C MET A 13 -7.23 2.67 4.14
N ASP A 14 -8.08 3.29 3.32
CA ASP A 14 -9.48 3.55 3.66
C ASP A 14 -10.24 2.24 3.88
N ARG A 15 -10.05 1.25 2.99
CA ARG A 15 -10.66 -0.09 3.15
C ARG A 15 -10.22 -0.79 4.44
N LEU A 16 -8.94 -0.68 4.80
CA LEU A 16 -8.40 -1.31 6.00
C LEU A 16 -8.91 -0.63 7.28
N LYS A 17 -9.08 0.69 7.25
CA LYS A 17 -9.74 1.44 8.33
C LYS A 17 -11.19 1.03 8.52
N GLU A 18 -11.96 0.90 7.43
CA GLU A 18 -13.33 0.40 7.46
C GLU A 18 -13.42 -1.04 8.00
N SER A 19 -12.39 -1.85 7.73
CA SER A 19 -12.29 -3.23 8.24
C SER A 19 -11.74 -3.31 9.68
N HIS A 20 -11.57 -2.17 10.37
CA HIS A 20 -10.99 -2.06 11.72
C HIS A 20 -9.61 -2.72 11.89
N VAL A 21 -8.82 -2.79 10.82
CA VAL A 21 -7.46 -3.34 10.87
C VAL A 21 -6.50 -2.27 11.40
N THR A 22 -5.98 -2.48 12.61
CA THR A 22 -5.02 -1.58 13.27
C THR A 22 -3.60 -2.15 13.35
N GLU A 23 -3.43 -3.42 12.99
CA GLU A 23 -2.14 -4.11 13.06
C GLU A 23 -1.16 -3.59 11.99
N TRP A 24 -0.08 -2.94 12.44
CA TRP A 24 0.93 -2.36 11.55
C TRP A 24 1.54 -3.36 10.56
N ALA A 25 1.69 -4.62 10.95
CA ALA A 25 2.21 -5.67 10.07
C ALA A 25 1.27 -5.91 8.88
N VAL A 26 -0.05 -5.97 9.13
CA VAL A 26 -1.07 -6.17 8.11
C VAL A 26 -1.15 -4.96 7.18
N LEU A 27 -1.13 -3.75 7.74
CA LEU A 27 -1.15 -2.51 6.96
C LEU A 27 0.05 -2.42 6.00
N LYS A 28 1.26 -2.68 6.50
CA LYS A 28 2.49 -2.70 5.69
C LYS A 28 2.44 -3.77 4.60
N GLY A 29 1.94 -4.97 4.93
CA GLY A 29 1.78 -6.07 3.97
C GLY A 29 0.82 -5.71 2.83
N GLN A 30 -0.37 -5.22 3.16
CA GLN A 30 -1.39 -4.88 2.18
C GLN A 30 -0.97 -3.75 1.23
N VAL A 31 -0.28 -2.73 1.75
CA VAL A 31 0.28 -1.64 0.94
C VAL A 31 1.32 -2.17 -0.05
N ARG A 32 2.27 -2.99 0.43
CA ARG A 32 3.30 -3.61 -0.42
C ARG A 32 2.67 -4.45 -1.52
N ASP A 33 1.72 -5.31 -1.18
CA ASP A 33 1.14 -6.26 -2.12
C ASP A 33 0.28 -5.55 -3.18
N THR A 34 -0.47 -4.52 -2.77
CA THR A 34 -1.24 -3.67 -3.69
C THR A 34 -0.34 -2.96 -4.70
N LEU A 35 0.72 -2.31 -4.21
CA LEU A 35 1.68 -1.59 -5.06
C LEU A 35 2.46 -2.55 -5.96
N SER A 36 2.87 -3.70 -5.45
CA SER A 36 3.59 -4.73 -6.21
C SER A 36 2.76 -5.20 -7.41
N LYS A 37 1.47 -5.50 -7.19
CA LYS A 37 0.53 -5.87 -8.26
C LYS A 37 0.36 -4.73 -9.27
N HIS A 38 0.14 -3.51 -8.80
CA HIS A 38 -0.04 -2.35 -9.67
C HIS A 38 1.17 -2.08 -10.58
N PHE A 39 2.38 -2.08 -10.02
CA PHE A 39 3.60 -1.87 -10.79
C PHE A 39 3.88 -3.04 -11.74
N TYR A 40 3.60 -4.27 -11.34
CA TYR A 40 3.76 -5.42 -12.22
C TYR A 40 2.82 -5.36 -13.42
N GLU A 41 1.54 -5.01 -13.22
CA GLU A 41 0.56 -4.86 -14.29
C GLU A 41 0.96 -3.76 -15.29
N LYS A 42 1.44 -2.61 -14.80
CA LYS A 42 1.80 -1.49 -15.67
C LYS A 42 3.19 -1.59 -16.31
N THR A 43 4.16 -2.19 -15.62
CA THR A 43 5.59 -2.11 -16.03
C THR A 43 6.23 -3.47 -16.28
N ARG A 44 5.55 -4.57 -15.94
CA ARG A 44 6.08 -5.95 -15.95
C ARG A 44 7.35 -6.14 -15.10
N ARG A 45 7.63 -5.22 -14.17
CA ARG A 45 8.75 -5.28 -13.22
C ARG A 45 8.22 -5.38 -11.79
N ARG A 46 9.07 -5.89 -10.89
CA ARG A 46 8.78 -5.99 -9.45
C ARG A 46 9.74 -5.08 -8.69
N PRO A 47 9.47 -3.76 -8.63
CA PRO A 47 10.31 -2.84 -7.88
C PRO A 47 10.29 -3.16 -6.38
N MET A 48 11.38 -2.84 -5.68
CA MET A 48 11.44 -2.93 -4.23
C MET A 48 10.50 -1.89 -3.61
N ILE A 49 9.60 -2.35 -2.71
CA ILE A 49 8.64 -1.50 -2.01
C ILE A 49 8.90 -1.64 -0.52
N LEU A 50 9.34 -0.55 0.11
CA LEU A 50 9.63 -0.47 1.53
C LEU A 50 8.64 0.49 2.21
N PRO A 51 7.56 -0.02 2.82
CA PRO A 51 6.61 0.82 3.55
C PRO A 51 7.19 1.23 4.91
N ILE A 52 7.17 2.54 5.20
CA ILE A 52 7.54 3.11 6.50
C ILE A 52 6.27 3.71 7.10
N ILE A 53 5.97 3.32 8.34
CA ILE A 53 4.86 3.89 9.11
C ILE A 53 5.46 4.57 10.32
N GLN A 54 5.07 5.81 10.55
CA GLN A 54 5.44 6.59 11.71
C GLN A 54 4.16 6.93 12.48
N GLU A 55 4.15 6.62 13.77
CA GLU A 55 3.13 7.10 14.70
C GLU A 55 3.43 8.56 15.03
N VAL A 56 2.39 9.40 15.03
CA VAL A 56 2.49 10.83 15.35
C VAL A 56 1.72 11.02 16.63
N GLU A 57 2.43 11.25 17.73
CA GLU A 57 1.84 11.69 19.01
C GLU A 57 1.31 13.13 18.91
#